data_AF-A0A821HGC3-F1
#
_entry.id   AF-A0A821HGC3-F1
#
_cell.length_a   1.000
_cell.length_b   1.000
_cell.length_c   1.000
_cell.angle_alpha   90.00
_cell.angle_beta   90.00
_cell.angle_gamma   90.00
#
_symmetry.space_group_name_H-M   'P 1'
#
loop_
_entity.id
_entity.type
_entity.pdbx_description
1 polymer ?
#
loop_
_entity_poly.entity_id
_entity_poly.type
_entity_poly.pdbx_seq_one_letter_code
_entity_poly.pdbx_strand_id
1 'polypeptide(L)'
;MDEATSALDSTSEKIVQDALARASRDRTTIVIAHRLQTIQNAHRIYVLDDGRVIEQGTHQTLMSQEGSTYRAAVNAQHIAMVEDNDDDKMSMKRTEEEEAEQRTYNNQHIDENEV
;
A
#
# COMPACT_ATOMS: atom_id res chain seq x y z
N MET A 1 8.93 -16.68 -3.30
CA MET A 1 8.71 -17.03 -1.88
C MET A 1 8.19 -15.78 -1.22
N ASP A 2 6.88 -15.63 -1.01
CA ASP A 2 6.31 -14.35 -0.50
C ASP A 2 5.23 -14.54 0.59
N GLU A 3 5.17 -15.70 1.25
CA GLU A 3 4.10 -15.99 2.22
C GLU A 3 4.54 -15.95 3.69
N ALA A 4 5.83 -15.73 4.00
CA ALA A 4 6.32 -15.72 5.39
C ALA A 4 6.49 -14.32 6.01
N THR A 5 6.34 -13.25 5.23
CA THR A 5 6.53 -11.85 5.70
C THR A 5 5.23 -11.09 5.92
N SER A 6 4.06 -11.63 5.56
CA SER A 6 2.77 -10.98 5.87
C SER A 6 2.48 -10.91 7.38
N ALA A 7 3.20 -11.71 8.18
CA ALA A 7 3.12 -11.70 9.64
C ALA A 7 4.11 -10.72 10.31
N LEU A 8 4.90 -9.96 9.55
CA LEU A 8 5.90 -9.05 10.09
C LEU A 8 5.35 -7.62 10.14
N ASP A 9 5.32 -7.02 11.34
CA ASP A 9 5.07 -5.59 11.55
C ASP A 9 5.95 -4.72 10.62
N SER A 10 5.45 -3.57 10.18
CA SER A 10 6.15 -2.59 9.32
C SER A 10 7.61 -2.32 9.72
N THR A 11 7.89 -2.31 11.03
CA THR A 11 9.24 -2.11 11.59
C THR A 11 10.17 -3.26 11.21
N SER A 12 9.63 -4.46 11.31
CA SER A 12 10.31 -5.72 11.14
C SER A 12 10.62 -5.96 9.65
N GLU A 13 9.71 -5.56 8.76
CA GLU A 13 9.94 -5.59 7.32
C GLU A 13 11.10 -4.68 6.90
N LYS A 14 11.16 -3.46 7.46
CA LYS A 14 12.25 -2.52 7.19
C LYS A 14 13.62 -3.10 7.55
N ILE A 15 13.71 -3.82 8.67
CA ILE A 15 14.95 -4.51 9.08
C ILE A 15 15.38 -5.55 8.05
N VAL A 16 14.44 -6.32 7.52
CA VAL A 16 14.71 -7.34 6.48
C VAL A 16 15.16 -6.67 5.18
N GLN A 17 14.49 -5.59 4.75
CA GLN A 17 14.89 -4.82 3.56
C GLN A 17 16.30 -4.24 3.71
N ASP A 18 16.62 -3.67 4.87
CA ASP A 18 17.97 -3.13 5.13
C ASP A 18 19.03 -4.24 5.14
N ALA A 19 18.70 -5.42 5.67
CA ALA A 19 19.59 -6.57 5.63
C ALA A 19 19.83 -7.06 4.20
N LEU A 20 18.78 -7.14 3.37
CA LEU A 20 18.87 -7.45 1.94
C LEU A 20 19.69 -6.41 1.18
N ALA A 21 19.50 -5.12 1.48
CA ALA A 21 20.27 -4.03 0.85
C ALA A 21 21.76 -4.12 1.21
N ARG A 22 22.09 -4.34 2.50
CA ARG A 22 23.48 -4.54 2.94
C ARG A 22 24.10 -5.77 2.30
N ALA A 23 23.35 -6.87 2.24
CA ALA A 23 23.77 -8.08 1.57
C ALA A 23 24.02 -7.83 0.07
N SER A 24 23.20 -7.02 -0.59
CA SER A 24 23.32 -6.77 -2.04
C SER A 24 24.52 -5.89 -2.39
N ARG A 25 25.14 -5.23 -1.41
CA ARG A 25 26.33 -4.38 -1.63
C ARG A 25 27.47 -5.20 -2.22
N ASP A 26 28.09 -4.67 -3.27
CA ASP A 26 29.23 -5.25 -3.98
C ASP A 26 28.97 -6.63 -4.64
N ARG A 27 27.69 -6.98 -4.84
CA ARG A 27 27.29 -8.22 -5.51
C ARG A 27 26.25 -7.96 -6.58
N THR A 28 26.31 -8.73 -7.68
CA THR A 28 25.22 -8.75 -8.65
C THR A 28 24.01 -9.42 -8.01
N THR A 29 22.95 -8.63 -7.80
CA THR A 29 21.72 -9.10 -7.18
C THR A 29 20.59 -8.99 -8.19
N ILE A 30 19.90 -10.10 -8.42
CA ILE A 30 18.70 -10.16 -9.25
C ILE A 30 17.52 -10.35 -8.30
N VAL A 31 16.54 -9.46 -8.39
CA VAL A 31 15.34 -9.53 -7.56
C VAL A 31 14.12 -9.62 -8.46
N ILE A 32 13.30 -10.64 -8.22
CA ILE A 32 11.94 -10.74 -8.76
C ILE A 32 11.03 -10.27 -7.63
N ALA A 33 10.38 -9.13 -7.81
CA ALA A 33 9.62 -8.50 -6.74
C ALA A 33 8.14 -8.41 -7.08
N HIS A 34 7.31 -8.68 -6.06
CA HIS A 34 5.90 -8.33 -6.05
C HIS A 34 5.63 -7.03 -5.27
N ARG A 35 6.66 -6.39 -4.69
CA ARG A 35 6.52 -5.19 -3.88
C ARG A 35 7.36 -4.03 -4.42
N LEU A 36 6.71 -2.89 -4.61
CA LEU A 36 7.31 -1.67 -5.14
C LEU A 36 8.56 -1.22 -4.37
N GLN A 37 8.51 -1.31 -3.03
CA GLN A 37 9.59 -0.86 -2.15
C GLN A 37 10.94 -1.51 -2.47
N THR A 38 10.93 -2.76 -2.98
CA THR A 38 12.13 -3.52 -3.30
C THR A 38 12.69 -3.16 -4.68
N ILE A 39 11.84 -2.73 -5.62
CA ILE A 39 12.25 -2.37 -6.99
C ILE A 39 12.58 -0.89 -7.15
N GLN A 40 12.05 0.01 -6.31
CA GLN A 40 12.28 1.45 -6.43
C GLN A 40 13.77 1.83 -6.34
N ASN A 41 14.55 1.07 -5.56
CA ASN A 41 15.97 1.31 -5.31
C ASN A 41 16.88 0.54 -6.28
N ALA A 42 16.32 -0.19 -7.25
CA ALA A 42 17.10 -0.96 -8.20
C ALA A 42 17.88 -0.03 -9.14
N HIS A 43 19.14 -0.37 -9.40
CA HIS A 43 19.95 0.34 -10.40
C HIS A 43 19.38 0.23 -11.81
N ARG A 44 18.70 -0.89 -12.11
CA ARG A 44 18.06 -1.16 -13.38
C ARG A 44 16.87 -2.09 -13.18
N ILE A 45 15.76 -1.73 -13.80
CA ILE A 45 14.50 -2.46 -13.77
C ILE A 45 14.25 -3.00 -15.17
N TYR A 46 13.76 -4.23 -15.25
CA TYR A 46 13.34 -4.88 -16.49
C TYR A 46 11.89 -5.34 -16.32
N VAL A 47 11.01 -4.89 -17.21
CA VAL A 47 9.61 -5.33 -17.24
C VAL A 47 9.48 -6.42 -18.29
N LEU A 48 8.90 -7.54 -17.87
CA LEU A 48 8.69 -8.72 -18.70
C LEU A 48 7.22 -8.84 -19.05
N ASP A 49 6.92 -9.08 -20.32
CA ASP A 49 5.60 -9.47 -20.81
C ASP A 49 5.77 -10.55 -21.90
N ASP A 50 4.95 -11.59 -21.82
CA ASP A 50 5.01 -12.78 -22.67
C ASP A 50 6.44 -13.33 -22.90
N GLY A 51 7.23 -13.40 -21.82
CA GLY A 51 8.60 -13.89 -21.84
C GLY A 51 9.62 -12.95 -22.52
N ARG A 52 9.24 -11.72 -22.86
CA ARG A 52 10.10 -10.71 -23.49
C ARG A 52 10.25 -9.48 -22.61
N VAL A 53 11.41 -8.84 -22.70
CA VAL A 53 11.62 -7.53 -22.05
C VAL A 53 10.93 -6.46 -22.88
N ILE A 54 9.88 -5.87 -22.32
CA ILE A 54 9.13 -4.78 -22.98
C ILE A 54 9.63 -3.40 -22.55
N GLU A 55 10.15 -3.25 -21.33
CA GLU A 55 10.67 -1.99 -20.81
C GLU A 55 11.94 -2.23 -19.98
N GLN A 56 12.84 -1.24 -20.00
CA GLN A 56 14.03 -1.24 -19.16
C GLN A 56 14.44 0.19 -18.78
N GLY A 57 14.91 0.38 -17.55
CA GLY A 57 15.36 1.70 -17.11
C GLY A 57 15.54 1.82 -15.61
N THR A 58 15.68 3.06 -15.15
CA THR A 58 15.57 3.38 -13.72
C THR A 58 14.10 3.59 -13.36
N HIS A 59 13.80 3.57 -12.06
CA HIS A 59 12.47 3.92 -11.56
C HIS A 59 11.97 5.25 -12.13
N GLN A 60 12.79 6.30 -12.08
CA GLN A 60 12.43 7.64 -12.54
C GLN A 60 12.14 7.66 -14.04
N THR A 61 12.99 7.01 -14.85
CA THR A 61 12.80 6.97 -16.31
C THR A 61 11.49 6.26 -16.67
N LEU A 62 11.24 5.08 -16.08
CA LEU A 62 10.05 4.29 -16.37
C LEU A 62 8.76 4.96 -15.87
N MET A 63 8.80 5.72 -14.79
CA MET A 63 7.64 6.49 -14.29
C MET A 63 7.32 7.72 -15.16
N SER A 64 8.34 8.33 -15.78
CA SER A 64 8.16 9.49 -16.65
C SER A 64 7.57 9.16 -18.03
N GLN A 65 7.64 7.89 -18.44
CA GLN A 65 7.13 7.44 -19.73
C GLN A 65 5.60 7.33 -19.73
N GLU A 66 4.96 8.00 -20.69
CA GLU A 66 3.54 7.82 -20.96
C GLU A 66 3.24 6.42 -21.48
N GLY A 67 2.17 5.80 -20.98
CA GLY A 67 1.80 4.42 -21.35
C GLY A 67 2.70 3.33 -20.76
N SER A 68 3.64 3.69 -19.88
CA SER A 68 4.55 2.74 -19.24
C SER A 68 3.81 1.65 -18.46
N THR A 69 4.11 0.40 -18.77
CA THR A 69 3.57 -0.79 -18.10
C THR A 69 4.12 -0.89 -16.69
N TYR A 70 5.38 -0.52 -16.48
CA TYR A 70 5.94 -0.34 -15.14
C TYR A 70 5.07 0.60 -14.31
N ARG A 71 4.77 1.79 -14.84
CA ARG A 71 3.98 2.82 -14.14
C ARG A 71 2.59 2.32 -13.78
N ALA A 72 1.94 1.57 -14.68
CA ALA A 72 0.64 0.96 -14.41
C ALA A 72 0.71 -0.05 -13.25
N ALA A 73 1.73 -0.92 -13.24
CA ALA A 73 1.93 -1.89 -12.17
C ALA A 73 2.22 -1.23 -10.81
N VAL A 74 3.02 -0.16 -10.80
CA VAL A 74 3.28 0.66 -9.60
C VAL A 74 1.99 1.24 -9.04
N ASN A 75 1.16 1.85 -9.89
CA ASN A 75 -0.09 2.47 -9.48
C ASN A 75 -1.09 1.45 -8.92
N ALA A 76 -1.16 0.26 -9.53
CA ALA A 76 -2.04 -0.82 -9.04
C ALA A 76 -1.65 -1.29 -7.63
N GLN A 77 -0.35 -1.39 -7.33
CA GLN A 77 0.12 -1.76 -5.99
C GLN A 77 -0.14 -0.67 -4.94
N HIS A 78 -0.12 0.60 -5.34
CA HIS A 78 -0.46 1.71 -4.44
C HIS A 78 -1.95 1.72 -4.08
N ILE A 79 -2.83 1.32 -5.00
CA ILE A 79 -4.28 1.25 -4.77
C ILE A 79 -4.63 0.10 -3.82
N ALA A 80 -3.99 -1.06 -3.96
CA ALA A 80 -4.22 -2.21 -3.08
C ALA A 80 -3.89 -1.93 -1.59
N MET A 81 -3.02 -0.96 -1.29
CA MET A 81 -2.73 -0.54 0.09
C MET A 81 -3.74 0.47 0.66
N VAL A 82 -4.53 1.11 -0.21
CA VAL A 82 -5.57 2.09 0.20
C VAL A 82 -6.91 1.40 0.43
N GLU A 83 -7.23 0.35 -0.34
CA GLU A 83 -8.49 -0.40 -0.19
C GLU A 83 -8.62 -1.10 1.18
N ASP A 84 -7.51 -1.57 1.79
CA ASP A 84 -7.51 -2.10 3.16
C ASP A 84 -7.80 -1.03 4.25
N ASN A 85 -7.72 0.27 3.93
CA ASN A 85 -7.95 1.37 4.86
C ASN A 85 -9.34 2.01 4.73
N ASP A 86 -10.11 1.68 3.69
CA ASP A 86 -11.44 2.26 3.46
C ASP A 86 -12.55 1.52 4.23
N ASP A 87 -12.36 0.24 4.56
CA ASP A 87 -13.28 -0.52 5.41
C ASP A 87 -13.34 0.01 6.86
N ASP A 88 -12.18 0.40 7.43
CA ASP A 88 -12.11 0.96 8.78
C ASP A 88 -12.75 2.35 8.88
N LYS A 89 -12.67 3.16 7.80
CA LYS A 89 -13.29 4.49 7.75
C LYS A 89 -14.80 4.43 7.58
N MET A 90 -15.33 3.42 6.87
CA MET A 90 -16.78 3.23 6.75
C MET A 90 -17.41 2.80 8.09
N SER A 91 -16.71 1.99 8.87
CA SER A 91 -17.16 1.54 10.19
C SER A 91 -17.31 2.70 11.17
N MET A 92 -16.30 3.57 11.28
CA MET A 92 -16.33 4.70 12.23
C MET A 92 -17.40 5.74 11.87
N LYS A 93 -17.64 5.97 10.57
CA LYS A 93 -18.61 6.97 10.12
C LYS A 93 -20.07 6.58 10.41
N ARG A 94 -20.41 5.28 10.36
CA ARG A 94 -21.76 4.80 10.74
C ARG A 94 -22.03 4.95 12.23
N THR A 95 -21.03 4.67 13.06
CA THR A 95 -21.19 4.75 14.52
C THR A 95 -21.39 6.19 14.99
N GLU A 96 -20.70 7.16 14.37
CA GLU A 96 -20.87 8.58 14.70
C GLU A 96 -22.23 9.16 14.27
N GLU A 97 -22.75 8.76 13.11
CA GLU A 97 -24.09 9.16 12.65
C GLU A 97 -25.20 8.55 13.53
N GLU A 98 -25.10 7.26 13.89
CA GLU A 98 -26.07 6.60 14.77
C GLU A 98 -26.07 7.18 16.20
N GLU A 99 -24.89 7.49 16.76
CA GLU A 99 -24.80 8.13 18.08
C GLU A 99 -25.31 9.57 18.09
N ALA A 100 -25.13 10.33 17.00
CA ALA A 100 -25.64 11.70 16.88
C ALA A 100 -27.18 11.72 16.82
N GLU A 101 -27.78 10.78 16.10
CA GLU A 101 -29.24 10.63 16.03
C GLU A 101 -29.85 10.23 17.38
N GLN A 102 -29.22 9.29 18.11
CA GLN A 102 -29.69 8.87 19.44
C GLN A 102 -29.58 9.99 20.49
N ARG A 103 -28.50 10.79 20.43
CA ARG A 103 -28.31 11.95 21.32
C ARG A 103 -29.35 13.03 21.06
N THR A 104 -29.74 13.24 19.79
CA THR A 104 -30.76 14.23 19.43
C THR A 104 -32.15 13.81 19.91
N TYR A 105 -32.49 12.52 19.79
CA TYR A 105 -33.74 11.96 20.29
C TYR A 105 -33.84 12.04 21.83
N ASN A 106 -32.77 11.67 22.55
CA ASN A 106 -32.75 11.72 24.00
C ASN A 106 -32.82 13.17 24.56
N ASN A 107 -32.25 14.15 23.87
CA ASN A 107 -32.27 15.54 24.33
C ASN A 107 -33.60 16.25 24.07
N GLN A 108 -34.47 15.74 23.20
CA GLN A 108 -35.79 16.32 22.92
C GLN A 108 -36.93 15.77 23.80
N HIS A 109 -36.68 14.76 24.64
CA HIS A 109 -37.70 14.11 25.49
C HIS A 109 -37.54 14.38 27.00
N ILE A 110 -36.69 15.33 27.41
CA ILE A 110 -36.49 15.67 28.84
C ILE A 110 -37.41 16.81 29.31
N ASP A 111 -38.00 17.61 28.41
CA ASP A 111 -38.79 18.81 28.77
C ASP A 111 -40.30 18.59 28.97
N GLU A 112 -40.79 17.35 29.08
CA GLU A 112 -42.22 17.07 29.36
C GLU A 112 -42.51 16.48 30.75
N ASN A 113 -41.52 16.41 31.65
CA ASN A 113 -41.73 15.96 33.03
C ASN A 113 -41.11 16.92 34.06
N GLU A 114 -41.64 18.14 34.14
CA GLU A 114 -41.65 18.89 35.38
C GLU A 114 -43.02 19.56 35.54
N VAL A 115 -43.84 18.95 36.40
CA VAL A 115 -44.98 19.59 37.07
C VAL A 115 -44.44 20.33 38.29
#